data_AF-A0A9P8L7Y4-F1
#
_entry.id   AF-A0A9P8L7Y4-F1
#
_cell.length_a   1.000
_cell.length_b   1.000
_cell.length_c   1.000
_cell.angle_alpha   90.00
_cell.angle_beta   90.00
_cell.angle_gamma   90.00
#
_symmetry.space_group_name_H-M   'P 1'
#
loop_
_entity.id
_entity.type
_entity.pdbx_description
1 polymer ?
#
loop_
_entity_poly.entity_id
_entity_poly.type
_entity_poly.pdbx_seq_one_letter_code
_entity_poly.pdbx_strand_id
1 'polypeptide(L)'
;MFIHALTLLGVSAIAAATVNQTTCNGKTYLYEELAGYGSVPSDFRDKFGDTLSMGSSLALDRSAWKKNSDGTYEGIVWGLPDRGWNTQGTQNSQSRVHKFHIKFTPKPDATVANPSPPNLIFDYLDTILFFGPDGLPTTGLDPTTSHTYPGFPVMPYATWPGDGDGGPGPGGEGIPIDSEGLVLGDDGSFWVSDECEST
;
A
#
# COMPACT_ATOMS: atom_id res chain seq x y z
N MET A 1 -25.88 57.49 12.34
CA MET A 1 -25.33 56.81 13.54
C MET A 1 -25.74 55.34 13.43
N PHE A 2 -24.93 54.33 13.15
CA PHE A 2 -23.54 54.16 12.72
C PHE A 2 -23.56 52.98 11.72
N ILE A 3 -22.89 53.11 10.57
CA ILE A 3 -22.62 52.00 9.66
C ILE A 3 -21.37 51.30 10.21
N HIS A 4 -21.50 50.04 10.63
CA HIS A 4 -20.35 49.21 10.97
C HIS A 4 -19.87 48.51 9.68
N ALA A 5 -18.76 49.00 9.13
CA ALA A 5 -18.01 48.27 8.12
C ALA A 5 -17.21 47.18 8.84
N LEU A 6 -17.54 45.91 8.56
CA LEU A 6 -16.72 44.78 8.98
C LEU A 6 -15.65 44.56 7.91
N THR A 7 -14.44 45.04 8.19
CA THR A 7 -13.26 44.76 7.36
C THR A 7 -12.86 43.30 7.59
N LEU A 8 -13.19 42.41 6.66
CA LEU A 8 -12.54 41.10 6.60
C LEU A 8 -11.10 41.33 6.17
N LEU A 9 -10.17 41.23 7.13
CA LEU A 9 -8.76 41.00 6.82
C LEU A 9 -8.69 39.61 6.18
N GLY A 10 -8.56 39.58 4.85
CA GLY A 10 -8.24 38.36 4.13
C GLY A 10 -6.90 37.84 4.64
N VAL A 11 -6.92 36.70 5.33
CA VAL A 11 -5.71 35.94 5.59
C VAL A 11 -5.32 35.36 4.24
N SER A 12 -4.36 35.99 3.56
CA SER A 12 -3.67 35.34 2.45
C SER A 12 -3.00 34.10 3.02
N ALA A 13 -3.59 32.93 2.78
CA ALA A 13 -2.85 31.69 2.85
C ALA A 13 -1.66 31.86 1.93
N ILE A 14 -0.45 31.87 2.50
CA ILE A 14 0.77 31.77 1.70
C ILE A 14 0.64 30.43 0.99
N ALA A 15 0.31 30.45 -0.30
CA ALA A 15 0.32 29.25 -1.11
C ALA A 15 1.74 28.70 -1.05
N ALA A 16 1.88 27.45 -0.60
CA ALA A 16 3.17 26.77 -0.61
C ALA A 16 3.73 26.85 -2.04
N ALA A 17 5.02 27.16 -2.17
CA ALA A 17 5.63 27.27 -3.48
C ALA A 17 5.61 25.89 -4.15
N THR A 18 4.94 25.76 -5.29
CA THR A 18 4.92 24.53 -6.08
C THR A 18 6.34 24.11 -6.45
N VAL A 19 6.78 22.94 -5.99
CA VAL A 19 8.07 22.35 -6.37
C VAL A 19 8.00 21.74 -7.77
N ASN A 20 6.89 21.07 -8.08
CA ASN A 20 6.64 20.54 -9.41
C ASN A 20 5.14 20.49 -9.74
N GLN A 21 4.77 20.45 -11.01
CA GLN A 21 3.39 20.29 -11.43
C GLN A 21 3.27 19.40 -12.65
N THR A 22 2.15 18.69 -12.76
CA THR A 22 1.79 17.93 -13.96
C THR A 22 0.30 18.08 -14.27
N THR A 23 -0.10 17.79 -15.51
CA THR A 23 -1.51 17.77 -15.91
C THR A 23 -1.86 16.41 -16.47
N CYS A 24 -2.85 15.75 -15.88
CA CYS A 24 -3.35 14.45 -16.32
C CYS A 24 -4.87 14.52 -16.50
N ASN A 25 -5.37 14.13 -17.67
CA ASN A 25 -6.78 14.19 -18.03
C ASN A 25 -7.44 15.56 -17.73
N GLY A 26 -6.74 16.65 -18.08
CA GLY A 26 -7.22 18.02 -17.88
C GLY A 26 -7.21 18.53 -16.42
N LYS A 27 -6.73 17.73 -15.46
CA LYS A 27 -6.55 18.13 -14.06
C LYS A 27 -5.08 18.44 -13.77
N THR A 28 -4.83 19.59 -13.15
CA THR A 28 -3.48 19.96 -12.70
C THR A 28 -3.23 19.42 -11.30
N TYR A 29 -2.11 18.73 -11.14
CA TYR A 29 -1.61 18.20 -9.87
C TYR A 29 -0.34 18.96 -9.51
N LEU A 30 -0.28 19.44 -8.28
CA LEU A 30 0.85 20.17 -7.72
C LEU A 30 1.55 19.28 -6.70
N TYR A 31 2.87 19.20 -6.80
CA TYR A 31 3.73 18.70 -5.75
C TYR A 31 4.30 19.90 -5.02
N GLU A 32 3.88 20.07 -3.77
CA GLU A 32 4.32 21.16 -2.90
C GLU A 32 5.60 20.76 -2.18
N GLU A 33 5.58 19.68 -1.40
CA GLU A 33 6.72 19.24 -0.60
C GLU A 33 6.56 17.79 -0.10
N LEU A 34 7.62 17.25 0.51
CA LEU A 34 7.55 16.04 1.33
C LEU A 34 6.98 16.39 2.70
N ALA A 35 5.69 16.13 2.91
CA ALA A 35 4.99 16.48 4.15
C ALA A 35 5.35 15.58 5.36
N GLY A 36 5.79 14.35 5.10
CA GLY A 36 6.20 13.45 6.16
C GLY A 36 6.82 12.15 5.70
N TYR A 37 7.51 11.51 6.63
CA TYR A 37 8.18 10.22 6.41
C TYR A 37 8.24 9.41 7.71
N GLY A 38 8.39 8.11 7.54
CA GLY A 38 8.44 7.11 8.58
C GLY A 38 9.13 5.85 8.07
N SER A 39 9.30 4.87 8.96
CA SER A 39 9.86 3.57 8.60
C SER A 39 9.30 2.47 9.49
N VAL A 40 9.37 1.26 8.97
CA VAL A 40 9.20 0.01 9.72
C VAL A 40 10.58 -0.69 9.74
N PRO A 41 10.99 -1.37 10.82
CA PRO A 41 12.25 -2.10 10.85
C PRO A 41 12.35 -3.11 9.71
N SER A 42 13.51 -3.20 9.06
CA SER A 42 13.72 -4.09 7.91
C SER A 42 13.61 -5.58 8.24
N ASP A 43 13.78 -5.93 9.51
CA ASP A 43 13.68 -7.29 10.03
C ASP A 43 12.37 -7.54 10.80
N PHE A 44 11.44 -6.58 10.79
CA PHE A 44 10.12 -6.78 11.38
C PHE A 44 9.41 -7.93 10.66
N ARG A 45 8.82 -8.82 11.45
CA ARG A 45 8.06 -9.96 10.95
C ARG A 45 6.57 -9.80 11.25
N ASP A 46 5.74 -10.11 10.27
CA ASP A 46 4.29 -10.18 10.44
C ASP A 46 3.89 -11.34 11.37
N LYS A 47 2.59 -11.47 11.66
CA LYS A 47 2.06 -12.53 12.53
C LYS A 47 2.28 -13.95 12.01
N PHE A 48 2.66 -14.12 10.74
CA PHE A 48 2.97 -15.41 10.11
C PHE A 48 4.48 -15.68 10.07
N GLY A 49 5.30 -14.68 10.44
CA GLY A 49 6.73 -14.81 10.56
C GLY A 49 7.52 -14.31 9.35
N ASP A 50 6.89 -13.74 8.32
CA ASP A 50 7.61 -13.20 7.16
C ASP A 50 7.96 -11.72 7.34
N THR A 51 9.04 -11.28 6.70
CA THR A 51 9.42 -9.88 6.68
C THR A 51 8.42 -9.04 5.88
N LEU A 52 8.15 -7.82 6.35
CA LEU A 52 7.20 -6.92 5.69
C LEU A 52 7.76 -6.28 4.40
N SER A 53 6.86 -6.04 3.45
CA SER A 53 7.02 -5.10 2.34
C SER A 53 5.70 -4.34 2.12
N MET A 54 5.76 -3.19 1.46
CA MET A 54 4.60 -2.31 1.19
C MET A 54 4.70 -1.72 -0.23
N GLY A 55 5.49 -2.36 -1.11
CA GLY A 55 6.07 -1.75 -2.29
C GLY A 55 5.13 -1.49 -3.47
N SER A 56 4.04 -2.25 -3.59
CA SER A 56 3.16 -2.17 -4.76
C SER A 56 1.99 -1.22 -4.56
N SER A 57 1.41 -1.18 -3.37
CA SER A 57 0.32 -0.23 -3.11
C SER A 57 0.13 0.12 -1.65
N LEU A 58 -0.39 1.32 -1.42
CA LEU A 58 -0.89 1.79 -0.13
C LEU A 58 -2.28 2.37 -0.29
N ALA A 59 -3.23 1.86 0.49
CA ALA A 59 -4.59 2.35 0.50
C ALA A 59 -4.97 2.87 1.88
N LEU A 60 -5.41 4.13 1.94
CA LEU A 60 -5.91 4.75 3.16
C LEU A 60 -7.39 4.40 3.36
N ASP A 61 -7.74 3.83 4.51
CA ASP A 61 -9.13 3.67 4.92
C ASP A 61 -9.71 5.04 5.30
N ARG A 62 -10.54 5.55 4.40
CA ARG A 62 -11.14 6.88 4.54
C ARG A 62 -12.15 6.95 5.68
N SER A 63 -12.73 5.83 6.10
CA SER A 63 -13.70 5.78 7.20
C SER A 63 -13.03 5.92 8.56
N ALA A 64 -11.77 5.44 8.66
CA ALA A 64 -10.96 5.52 9.87
C ALA A 64 -10.08 6.79 9.95
N TRP A 65 -9.97 7.55 8.86
CA TRP A 65 -9.13 8.75 8.82
C TRP A 65 -9.71 9.89 9.66
N LYS A 66 -8.88 10.47 10.52
CA LYS A 66 -9.29 11.51 11.45
C LYS A 66 -8.20 12.56 11.60
N LYS A 67 -8.63 13.82 11.61
CA LYS A 67 -7.82 14.96 12.07
C LYS A 67 -8.16 15.28 13.52
N ASN A 68 -7.15 15.33 14.37
CA ASN A 68 -7.27 15.68 15.77
C ASN A 68 -7.24 17.19 15.99
N SER A 69 -7.76 17.64 17.14
CA SER A 69 -7.82 19.07 17.50
C SER A 69 -6.44 19.72 17.65
N ASP A 70 -5.40 18.92 17.91
CA ASP A 70 -4.00 19.35 18.00
C ASP A 70 -3.29 19.43 16.64
N GLY A 71 -4.01 19.16 15.54
CA GLY A 71 -3.47 19.19 14.18
C GLY A 71 -2.80 17.90 13.72
N THR A 72 -2.72 16.87 14.57
CA THR A 72 -2.27 15.53 14.16
C THR A 72 -3.34 14.80 13.36
N TYR A 73 -2.92 13.78 12.61
CA TYR A 73 -3.80 12.88 11.89
C TYR A 73 -3.57 11.45 12.34
N GLU A 74 -4.64 10.66 12.33
CA GLU A 74 -4.58 9.23 12.59
C GLU A 74 -5.52 8.49 11.65
N GLY A 75 -5.26 7.21 11.39
CA GLY A 75 -6.14 6.37 10.60
C GLY A 75 -5.57 5.00 10.32
N ILE A 76 -6.20 4.27 9.40
CA ILE A 76 -5.75 2.95 8.98
C ILE A 76 -5.21 3.03 7.56
N VAL A 77 -4.03 2.44 7.34
CA VAL A 77 -3.46 2.21 6.02
C VAL A 77 -3.27 0.73 5.81
N TRP A 78 -3.60 0.26 4.60
CA TRP A 78 -3.33 -1.08 4.14
C TRP A 78 -2.19 -1.04 3.13
N GLY A 79 -1.15 -1.83 3.38
CA GLY A 79 -0.02 -2.03 2.48
C GLY A 79 -0.13 -3.35 1.73
N LEU A 80 0.11 -3.29 0.42
CA LEU A 80 0.17 -4.44 -0.47
C LEU A 80 1.63 -4.62 -0.93
N PRO A 81 2.30 -5.72 -0.52
CA PRO A 81 3.59 -6.12 -1.07
C PRO A 81 3.50 -6.51 -2.54
N ASP A 82 4.64 -6.45 -3.21
CA ASP A 82 4.89 -7.18 -4.47
C ASP A 82 5.08 -8.69 -4.19
N ARG A 83 5.40 -9.49 -5.21
CA ARG A 83 5.69 -10.93 -5.23
C ARG A 83 7.00 -11.33 -4.53
N GLY A 84 7.35 -10.67 -3.43
CA GLY A 84 8.60 -10.87 -2.70
C GLY A 84 9.76 -10.07 -3.25
N TRP A 85 11.00 -10.42 -2.88
CA TRP A 85 12.21 -9.75 -3.35
C TRP A 85 12.62 -10.29 -4.74
N ASN A 86 11.93 -9.83 -5.78
CA ASN A 86 11.99 -10.41 -7.12
C ASN A 86 13.14 -9.89 -8.04
N THR A 87 14.19 -9.26 -7.50
CA THR A 87 15.30 -8.69 -8.31
C THR A 87 16.12 -9.71 -9.10
N GLN A 88 16.05 -11.00 -8.74
CA GLN A 88 16.77 -12.09 -9.39
C GLN A 88 15.83 -13.18 -9.96
N GLY A 89 14.55 -12.83 -10.13
CA GLY A 89 13.49 -13.76 -10.51
C GLY A 89 12.39 -13.81 -9.46
N THR A 90 11.27 -14.42 -9.84
CA THR A 90 10.11 -14.58 -8.97
C THR A 90 10.40 -15.47 -7.76
N GLN A 91 9.66 -15.27 -6.68
CA GLN A 91 9.79 -16.01 -5.42
C GLN A 91 8.48 -16.67 -5.05
N ASN A 92 8.53 -17.83 -4.39
CA ASN A 92 7.35 -18.52 -3.88
C ASN A 92 6.81 -17.87 -2.60
N SER A 93 6.42 -16.60 -2.72
CA SER A 93 5.84 -15.81 -1.64
C SER A 93 4.32 -15.87 -1.68
N GLN A 94 3.69 -16.11 -0.52
CA GLN A 94 2.24 -16.00 -0.42
C GLN A 94 1.82 -14.53 -0.36
N SER A 95 0.97 -14.13 -1.29
CA SER A 95 0.42 -12.77 -1.38
C SER A 95 -0.41 -12.42 -0.14
N ARG A 96 -0.37 -11.14 0.25
CA ARG A 96 -0.98 -10.68 1.50
C ARG A 96 -1.21 -9.18 1.50
N VAL A 97 -1.99 -8.69 2.46
CA VAL A 97 -2.03 -7.26 2.82
C VAL A 97 -1.72 -7.07 4.29
N HIS A 98 -1.05 -5.97 4.61
CA HIS A 98 -0.68 -5.58 5.95
C HIS A 98 -1.50 -4.38 6.40
N LYS A 99 -2.10 -4.47 7.58
CA LYS A 99 -2.88 -3.39 8.18
C LYS A 99 -2.04 -2.64 9.20
N PHE A 100 -1.99 -1.32 9.08
CA PHE A 100 -1.33 -0.44 10.03
C PHE A 100 -2.31 0.59 10.57
N HIS A 101 -2.21 0.89 11.86
CA HIS A 101 -2.60 2.20 12.36
C HIS A 101 -1.47 3.16 12.03
N ILE A 102 -1.81 4.34 11.54
CA ILE A 102 -0.84 5.39 11.29
C ILE A 102 -1.14 6.60 12.15
N LYS A 103 -0.06 7.26 12.60
CA LYS A 103 -0.11 8.57 13.22
C LYS A 103 0.81 9.52 12.48
N PHE A 104 0.25 10.60 11.96
CA PHE A 104 0.98 11.65 11.26
C PHE A 104 0.95 12.95 12.06
N THR A 105 2.13 13.50 12.35
CA THR A 105 2.29 14.77 13.05
C THR A 105 2.99 15.77 12.12
N PRO A 106 2.25 16.57 11.34
CA PRO A 106 2.84 17.52 10.41
C PRO A 106 3.87 18.43 11.09
N LYS A 107 4.94 18.77 10.37
CA LYS A 107 5.97 19.72 10.81
C LYS A 107 6.08 20.86 9.79
N PRO A 108 5.09 21.78 9.75
CA PRO A 108 5.01 22.81 8.71
C PRO A 108 6.18 23.81 8.74
N ASP A 109 6.90 23.91 9.85
CA ASP A 109 8.08 24.78 10.00
C ASP A 109 9.40 24.07 9.63
N ALA A 110 9.34 22.83 9.13
CA ALA A 110 10.52 22.10 8.68
C ALA A 110 11.11 22.73 7.42
N THR A 111 12.44 22.76 7.33
CA THR A 111 13.16 23.31 6.18
C THR A 111 14.36 22.43 5.83
N VAL A 112 15.01 22.68 4.70
CA VAL A 112 16.26 21.97 4.35
C VAL A 112 17.36 22.22 5.40
N ALA A 113 17.45 23.43 5.95
CA ALA A 113 18.45 23.77 6.97
C ALA A 113 18.09 23.23 8.38
N ASN A 114 16.80 23.00 8.64
CA ASN A 114 16.28 22.43 9.87
C ASN A 114 15.22 21.36 9.56
N PRO A 115 15.65 20.15 9.16
CA PRO A 115 14.73 19.11 8.70
C PRO A 115 13.91 18.53 9.85
N SER A 116 12.72 18.02 9.51
CA SER A 116 11.89 17.28 10.46
C SER A 116 12.54 15.93 10.82
N PRO A 117 12.47 15.47 12.10
CA PRO A 117 12.60 14.05 12.40
C PRO A 117 11.46 13.24 11.74
N PRO A 118 11.51 11.90 11.74
CA PRO A 118 10.38 11.09 11.29
C PRO A 118 9.10 11.50 12.01
N ASN A 119 8.03 11.70 11.25
CA ASN A 119 6.78 12.30 11.71
C ASN A 119 5.53 11.54 11.25
N LEU A 120 5.72 10.44 10.52
CA LEU A 120 4.73 9.43 10.22
C LEU A 120 5.12 8.13 10.95
N ILE A 121 4.24 7.62 11.79
CA ILE A 121 4.43 6.39 12.55
C ILE A 121 3.52 5.33 11.97
N PHE A 122 4.05 4.11 11.82
CA PHE A 122 3.33 2.92 11.40
C PHE A 122 3.30 1.92 12.55
N ASP A 123 2.10 1.66 13.07
CA ASP A 123 1.87 0.66 14.10
C ASP A 123 1.17 -0.55 13.44
N TYR A 124 1.91 -1.65 13.31
CA TYR A 124 1.38 -2.89 12.72
C TYR A 124 0.21 -3.42 13.53
N LEU A 125 -0.89 -3.73 12.84
CA LEU A 125 -2.10 -4.30 13.44
C LEU A 125 -2.33 -5.74 13.01
N ASP A 126 -2.24 -6.01 11.70
CA ASP A 126 -2.66 -7.31 11.18
C ASP A 126 -2.07 -7.65 9.81
N THR A 127 -2.23 -8.91 9.39
CA THR A 127 -1.97 -9.38 8.04
C THR A 127 -3.05 -10.35 7.58
N ILE A 128 -3.47 -10.18 6.33
CA ILE A 128 -4.43 -11.08 5.67
C ILE A 128 -3.70 -11.77 4.53
N LEU A 129 -3.61 -13.09 4.58
CA LEU A 129 -3.05 -13.92 3.52
C LEU A 129 -4.10 -14.20 2.45
N PHE A 130 -3.65 -14.33 1.20
CA PHE A 130 -4.52 -14.65 0.08
C PHE A 130 -4.50 -16.16 -0.21
N PHE A 131 -5.66 -16.68 -0.56
CA PHE A 131 -5.86 -18.08 -0.89
C PHE A 131 -6.73 -18.19 -2.14
N GLY A 132 -6.49 -19.21 -2.94
CA GLY A 132 -7.33 -19.56 -4.07
C GLY A 132 -8.70 -20.11 -3.64
N PRO A 133 -9.65 -20.25 -4.57
CA PRO A 133 -10.96 -20.85 -4.30
C PRO A 133 -10.91 -22.31 -3.80
N ASP A 134 -9.80 -22.99 -4.02
CA ASP A 134 -9.47 -24.33 -3.51
C ASP A 134 -8.87 -24.35 -2.09
N GLY A 135 -8.63 -23.17 -1.52
CA GLY A 135 -7.98 -23.01 -0.21
C GLY A 135 -6.47 -23.14 -0.24
N LEU A 136 -5.84 -23.27 -1.42
CA LEU A 136 -4.38 -23.27 -1.53
C LEU A 136 -3.82 -21.84 -1.41
N PRO A 137 -2.63 -21.65 -0.80
CA PRO A 137 -1.93 -20.37 -0.85
C PRO A 137 -1.73 -19.88 -2.28
N THR A 138 -1.85 -18.57 -2.49
CA THR A 138 -1.34 -17.95 -3.72
C THR A 138 0.19 -17.99 -3.72
N THR A 139 0.80 -17.73 -4.89
CA THR A 139 2.25 -17.69 -5.06
C THR A 139 2.69 -16.41 -5.76
N GLY A 140 3.96 -16.03 -5.58
CA GLY A 140 4.64 -14.99 -6.35
C GLY A 140 5.39 -15.51 -7.58
N LEU A 141 5.33 -16.82 -7.85
CA LEU A 141 5.95 -17.42 -9.04
C LEU A 141 5.20 -17.06 -10.32
N ASP A 142 5.89 -17.13 -11.47
CA ASP A 142 5.23 -16.94 -12.75
C ASP A 142 4.35 -18.16 -13.13
N PRO A 143 3.24 -17.95 -13.85
CA PRO A 143 2.40 -19.04 -14.31
C PRO A 143 3.16 -19.99 -15.24
N THR A 144 2.92 -21.29 -15.05
CA THR A 144 3.43 -22.36 -15.93
C THR A 144 2.31 -23.09 -16.68
N THR A 145 1.06 -22.84 -16.27
CA THR A 145 -0.14 -23.45 -16.81
C THR A 145 -1.36 -22.57 -16.50
N SER A 146 -2.56 -23.11 -16.72
CA SER A 146 -3.82 -22.48 -16.33
C SER A 146 -4.71 -23.45 -15.56
N HIS A 147 -5.61 -22.90 -14.76
CA HIS A 147 -6.58 -23.67 -13.98
C HIS A 147 -7.98 -23.07 -14.12
N THR A 148 -9.01 -23.92 -14.05
CA THR A 148 -10.41 -23.46 -14.11
C THR A 148 -11.10 -23.76 -12.79
N TYR A 149 -11.63 -22.73 -12.15
CA TYR A 149 -12.50 -22.87 -10.98
C TYR A 149 -13.96 -22.61 -11.37
N PRO A 150 -14.94 -23.32 -10.78
CA PRO A 150 -16.35 -23.04 -11.02
C PRO A 150 -16.71 -21.57 -10.72
N GLY A 151 -17.26 -20.87 -11.71
CA GLY A 151 -17.67 -19.48 -11.58
C GLY A 151 -16.57 -18.43 -11.80
N PHE A 152 -15.35 -18.86 -12.12
CA PHE A 152 -14.23 -17.98 -12.47
C PHE A 152 -13.87 -18.10 -13.95
N PRO A 153 -13.25 -17.08 -14.56
CA PRO A 153 -12.56 -17.26 -15.83
C PRO A 153 -11.42 -18.29 -15.69
N VAL A 154 -10.82 -18.69 -16.82
CA VAL A 154 -9.57 -19.43 -16.79
C VAL A 154 -8.53 -18.57 -16.08
N MET A 155 -7.90 -19.11 -15.04
CA MET A 155 -6.94 -18.40 -14.22
C MET A 155 -5.51 -18.82 -14.60
N PRO A 156 -4.53 -17.91 -14.53
CA PRO A 156 -3.12 -18.29 -14.54
C PRO A 156 -2.84 -19.23 -13.36
N TYR A 157 -1.90 -20.16 -13.54
CA TYR A 157 -1.59 -21.14 -12.51
C TYR A 157 -0.13 -21.56 -12.58
N ALA A 158 0.53 -21.65 -11.43
CA ALA A 158 1.93 -22.06 -11.33
C ALA A 158 2.02 -23.45 -10.68
N THR A 159 2.94 -24.26 -11.18
CA THR A 159 3.33 -25.55 -10.58
C THR A 159 4.85 -25.58 -10.48
N TRP A 160 5.39 -25.96 -9.33
CA TRP A 160 6.83 -25.96 -9.10
C TRP A 160 7.30 -27.21 -8.34
N PRO A 161 8.54 -27.68 -8.57
CA PRO A 161 9.17 -28.66 -7.71
C PRO A 161 9.76 -27.99 -6.47
N GLY A 162 10.11 -28.79 -5.45
CA GLY A 162 10.89 -28.29 -4.32
C GLY A 162 10.13 -27.35 -3.40
N ASP A 163 10.79 -26.33 -2.89
CA ASP A 163 10.18 -25.24 -2.11
C ASP A 163 9.63 -24.10 -2.98
N GLY A 164 9.86 -24.14 -4.30
CA GLY A 164 9.50 -23.09 -5.25
C GLY A 164 10.57 -22.03 -5.47
N ASP A 165 11.62 -22.01 -4.65
CA ASP A 165 12.76 -21.09 -4.75
C ASP A 165 14.05 -21.82 -5.16
N GLY A 166 13.92 -23.05 -5.68
CA GLY A 166 15.03 -23.89 -6.14
C GLY A 166 15.66 -24.78 -5.06
N GLY A 167 15.13 -24.77 -3.84
CA GLY A 167 15.52 -25.65 -2.75
C GLY A 167 14.70 -26.95 -2.68
N PRO A 168 15.06 -27.87 -1.76
CA PRO A 168 14.37 -29.14 -1.60
C PRO A 168 13.00 -28.95 -0.96
N GLY A 169 12.02 -29.73 -1.40
CA GLY A 169 10.65 -29.67 -0.90
C GLY A 169 9.71 -30.55 -1.72
N PRO A 170 8.44 -30.66 -1.31
CA PRO A 170 7.47 -31.53 -1.97
C PRO A 170 7.01 -31.01 -3.34
N GLY A 171 7.35 -29.77 -3.71
CA GLY A 171 6.70 -29.04 -4.78
C GLY A 171 5.39 -28.42 -4.33
N GLY A 172 4.75 -27.71 -5.24
CA GLY A 172 3.49 -27.05 -4.97
C GLY A 172 2.84 -26.53 -6.24
N GLU A 173 1.64 -26.01 -6.04
CA GLU A 173 0.85 -25.35 -7.06
C GLU A 173 0.03 -24.24 -6.42
N GLY A 174 -0.32 -23.23 -7.20
CA GLY A 174 -1.09 -22.10 -6.71
C GLY A 174 -1.33 -21.03 -7.77
N ILE A 175 -2.28 -20.15 -7.47
CA ILE A 175 -2.59 -18.99 -8.31
C ILE A 175 -1.46 -17.97 -8.13
N PRO A 176 -0.75 -17.58 -9.20
CA PRO A 176 0.22 -16.51 -9.14
C PRO A 176 -0.49 -15.17 -9.07
N ILE A 177 0.02 -14.24 -8.26
CA ILE A 177 -0.57 -12.90 -8.09
C ILE A 177 0.54 -11.86 -8.19
N ASP A 178 0.57 -11.10 -9.27
CA ASP A 178 1.46 -9.96 -9.53
C ASP A 178 0.76 -8.65 -9.17
N SER A 179 0.73 -8.35 -7.88
CA SER A 179 -0.18 -7.34 -7.36
C SER A 179 0.39 -5.92 -7.43
N GLU A 180 -0.34 -5.00 -8.09
CA GLU A 180 0.14 -3.62 -8.34
C GLU A 180 -0.82 -2.51 -7.87
N GLY A 181 -1.90 -2.88 -7.19
CA GLY A 181 -2.93 -1.93 -6.81
C GLY A 181 -3.87 -2.49 -5.77
N LEU A 182 -4.27 -1.63 -4.83
CA LEU A 182 -5.19 -1.97 -3.75
C LEU A 182 -6.33 -0.95 -3.68
N VAL A 183 -7.57 -1.43 -3.72
CA VAL A 183 -8.77 -0.62 -3.50
C VAL A 183 -9.53 -1.21 -2.33
N LEU A 184 -9.91 -0.36 -1.37
CA LEU A 184 -10.70 -0.77 -0.21
C LEU A 184 -12.19 -0.56 -0.50
N GLY A 185 -12.99 -1.57 -0.18
CA GLY A 185 -14.45 -1.52 -0.23
C GLY A 185 -15.06 -0.96 1.05
N ASP A 186 -16.27 -0.40 0.91
CA ASP A 186 -17.02 0.18 2.03
C ASP A 186 -17.57 -0.88 3.01
N ASP A 187 -17.59 -2.16 2.61
CA ASP A 187 -18.06 -3.31 3.39
C ASP A 187 -16.92 -4.07 4.09
N GLY A 188 -15.70 -3.54 4.06
CA GLY A 188 -14.51 -4.18 4.60
C GLY A 188 -13.86 -5.20 3.66
N SER A 189 -14.37 -5.35 2.44
CA SER A 189 -13.66 -6.04 1.36
C SER A 189 -12.53 -5.20 0.78
N PHE A 190 -11.73 -5.79 -0.08
CA PHE A 190 -10.73 -5.10 -0.89
C PHE A 190 -10.57 -5.80 -2.24
N TRP A 191 -10.10 -5.06 -3.23
CA TRP A 191 -9.74 -5.56 -4.55
C TRP A 191 -8.27 -5.29 -4.81
N VAL A 192 -7.61 -6.29 -5.38
CA VAL A 192 -6.22 -6.22 -5.78
C VAL A 192 -6.16 -6.30 -7.30
N SER A 193 -5.43 -5.37 -7.95
CA SER A 193 -5.11 -5.52 -9.37
C SER A 193 -3.97 -6.50 -9.53
N ASP A 194 -4.02 -7.28 -10.61
CA ASP A 194 -3.07 -8.33 -10.92
C ASP A 194 -2.54 -8.14 -12.35
N GLU A 195 -1.22 -8.19 -12.53
CA GLU A 195 -0.53 -8.10 -13.82
C GLU A 195 -0.09 -9.47 -14.35
N CYS A 196 -0.44 -10.57 -13.67
CA CYS A 196 -0.12 -11.91 -14.16
C CYS A 196 -0.87 -12.25 -15.45
N GLU A 197 -0.13 -12.32 -16.55
CA GLU A 197 -0.66 -12.75 -17.84
C GLU A 197 -0.70 -14.28 -17.94
N SER A 198 -1.83 -14.83 -18.41
CA SER A 198 -1.89 -16.22 -18.85
C SER A 198 -1.20 -16.36 -20.21
N THR A 199 -0.20 -17.22 -20.33
CA THR A 199 0.41 -17.62 -21.62
C THR A 199 -0.56 -18.37 -22.51
#